data_AF-A0A9D2D8T3-F1
#
_entry.id   AF-A0A9D2D8T3-F1
#
_cell.length_a   1.000
_cell.length_b   1.000
_cell.length_c   1.000
_cell.angle_alpha   90.00
_cell.angle_beta   90.00
_cell.angle_gamma   90.00
#
_symmetry.space_group_name_H-M   'P 1'
#
loop_
_entity.id
_entity.type
_entity.pdbx_description
1 polymer ?
#
loop_
_entity_poly.entity_id
_entity_poly.type
_entity_poly.pdbx_seq_one_letter_code
_entity_poly.pdbx_strand_id
1 'polypeptide(L)'
;MRTNELMLYKNMDYGELLKDMTFLMENHGNSDYNREDLRSLLFECVNRLLELSVSHGFEGNLWHTYLTFLLVNDENAYSTSCEIVGRTEGSINEIALHDFSIFKELFDYDFTALEKDLGADCIQILMDYKNGSRTGKVFNRRVRDRICHLAAALGSAVDAEDFRKKMTQFYKEFGVGRLGLHKAFRIEHPEGGNMEIVPITNIAHVHLDDLVGYEIAKKKLIDNTEAFVQGRRANNCLLFGDAGTGKSSSIKAILNQYYDQGLRMIEVYKHQFKDLNDVIAQIKNRNYKFIIYMDDLSFEEFEIEYKYLKAVIEGGLERKPDNVLIYATSNRRHLIRETFRDKADRDEELHTNDTVQEKLSLVARFGVTIYFGSPDKKEFQEIVRVLAKKGGINMPEEELLLEANKWELSHGGLSGRTAQQFVDYLSGFVGEKVGR
;
A
#
# COMPACT_ATOMS: atom_id res chain seq x y z
N MET A 1 0.93 -20.94 30.94
CA MET A 1 0.63 -19.69 30.22
C MET A 1 -0.87 -19.48 30.20
N ARG A 2 -1.34 -18.24 30.04
CA ARG A 2 -2.78 -17.90 30.14
C ARG A 2 -3.40 -17.59 28.78
N THR A 3 -2.89 -18.17 27.70
CA THR A 3 -3.32 -17.85 26.32
C THR A 3 -4.75 -18.29 26.01
N ASN A 4 -5.30 -19.24 26.77
CA ASN A 4 -6.71 -19.60 26.75
C ASN A 4 -7.66 -18.50 27.30
N GLU A 5 -7.13 -17.57 28.10
CA GLU A 5 -7.85 -16.43 28.67
C GLU A 5 -7.94 -15.24 27.69
N LEU A 6 -7.24 -15.28 26.55
CA LEU A 6 -7.30 -14.22 25.53
C LEU A 6 -8.74 -13.98 25.05
N MET A 7 -9.14 -12.71 24.98
CA MET A 7 -10.49 -12.30 24.62
C MET A 7 -10.55 -11.68 23.22
N LEU A 8 -9.68 -10.71 22.93
CA LEU A 8 -9.58 -10.01 21.65
C LEU A 8 -8.68 -10.77 20.68
N TYR A 9 -7.50 -11.17 21.15
CA TYR A 9 -6.46 -11.83 20.34
C TYR A 9 -6.60 -13.36 20.42
N LYS A 10 -7.83 -13.88 20.29
CA LYS A 10 -8.12 -15.30 20.50
C LYS A 10 -7.96 -16.15 19.25
N ASN A 11 -8.40 -15.63 18.10
CA ASN A 11 -8.52 -16.37 16.85
C ASN A 11 -7.59 -15.78 15.78
N MET A 12 -6.32 -15.60 16.15
CA MET A 12 -5.32 -15.02 15.26
C MET A 12 -4.94 -15.98 14.14
N ASP A 13 -4.79 -15.45 12.93
CA ASP A 13 -4.08 -16.13 11.86
C ASP A 13 -2.65 -16.45 12.30
N TYR A 14 -2.13 -17.62 11.92
CA TYR A 14 -0.83 -18.15 12.39
C TYR A 14 -0.74 -18.43 13.90
N GLY A 15 -1.87 -18.46 14.62
CA GLY A 15 -1.90 -18.73 16.07
C GLY A 15 -1.59 -20.17 16.49
N GLU A 16 -1.46 -21.12 15.56
CA GLU A 16 -1.07 -22.50 15.87
C GLU A 16 0.32 -22.61 16.48
N LEU A 17 1.31 -21.89 15.94
CA LEU A 17 2.66 -21.89 16.50
C LEU A 17 2.66 -21.34 17.94
N LEU A 18 1.84 -20.33 18.24
CA LEU A 18 1.65 -19.82 19.60
C LEU A 18 1.07 -20.90 20.52
N LYS A 19 0.06 -21.65 20.06
CA LYS A 19 -0.53 -22.75 20.83
C LYS A 19 0.52 -23.81 21.17
N ASP A 20 1.26 -24.29 20.18
CA ASP A 20 2.29 -25.33 20.36
C ASP A 20 3.40 -24.86 21.31
N MET A 21 3.87 -23.62 21.13
CA MET A 21 4.86 -23.01 22.01
C MET A 21 4.34 -22.87 23.45
N THR A 22 3.10 -22.42 23.64
CA THR A 22 2.51 -22.30 24.99
C THR A 22 2.32 -23.64 25.67
N PHE A 23 1.96 -24.68 24.89
CA PHE A 23 1.89 -26.04 25.39
C PHE A 23 3.26 -26.55 25.87
N LEU A 24 4.32 -26.29 25.11
CA LEU A 24 5.70 -26.61 25.51
C LEU A 24 6.12 -25.86 26.78
N MET A 25 5.82 -24.55 26.86
CA MET A 25 6.13 -23.71 28.03
C MET A 25 5.49 -24.24 29.33
N GLU A 26 4.32 -24.87 29.23
CA GLU A 26 3.58 -25.41 30.38
C GLU A 26 4.00 -26.84 30.76
N ASN A 27 4.45 -27.63 29.78
CA ASN A 27 4.58 -29.08 29.94
C ASN A 27 6.02 -29.61 29.80
N HIS A 28 7.02 -28.78 29.53
CA HIS A 28 8.42 -29.24 29.35
C HIS A 28 8.99 -30.04 30.53
N GLY A 29 8.51 -29.77 31.75
CA GLY A 29 8.91 -30.46 32.98
C GLY A 29 7.90 -31.48 33.50
N ASN A 30 6.82 -31.75 32.76
CA ASN A 30 5.76 -32.65 33.19
C ASN A 30 6.08 -34.11 32.83
N SER A 31 6.12 -34.98 33.84
CA SER A 31 6.44 -36.41 33.69
C SER A 31 5.40 -37.21 32.92
N ASP A 32 4.19 -36.69 32.75
CA ASP A 32 3.10 -37.37 32.05
C ASP A 32 3.29 -37.36 30.52
N TYR A 33 4.18 -36.50 30.01
CA TYR A 33 4.47 -36.36 28.58
C TYR A 33 5.81 -36.98 28.22
N ASN A 34 5.89 -37.57 27.02
CA ASN A 34 7.13 -38.13 26.50
C ASN A 34 8.09 -36.98 26.10
N ARG A 35 9.30 -37.01 26.65
CA ARG A 35 10.33 -36.00 26.39
C ARG A 35 10.74 -35.91 24.91
N GLU A 36 10.81 -37.03 24.19
CA GLU A 36 11.16 -37.04 22.76
C GLU A 36 10.06 -36.39 21.91
N ASP A 37 8.78 -36.61 22.27
CA ASP A 37 7.65 -35.98 21.57
C ASP A 37 7.66 -34.45 21.79
N LEU A 38 7.88 -33.99 23.03
CA LEU A 38 8.02 -32.57 23.35
C LEU A 38 9.23 -31.94 22.64
N ARG A 39 10.36 -32.67 22.58
CA ARG A 39 11.56 -32.24 21.84
C ARG A 39 11.27 -32.13 20.34
N SER A 40 10.58 -33.10 19.75
CA SER A 40 10.19 -33.05 18.33
C SER A 40 9.29 -31.85 18.04
N LEU A 41 8.29 -31.60 18.88
CA LEU A 41 7.39 -30.45 18.75
C LEU A 41 8.14 -29.12 18.86
N LEU A 42 9.13 -29.02 19.76
CA LEU A 42 9.99 -27.83 19.86
C LEU A 42 10.72 -27.57 18.54
N PHE A 43 11.36 -28.58 17.94
CA PHE A 43 12.08 -28.39 16.67
C PHE A 43 11.14 -28.07 15.50
N GLU A 44 9.91 -28.58 15.51
CA GLU A 44 8.87 -28.17 14.55
C GLU A 44 8.49 -26.70 14.73
N CYS A 45 8.29 -26.25 15.97
CA CYS A 45 8.03 -24.84 16.28
C CYS A 45 9.17 -23.93 15.81
N VAL A 46 10.42 -24.34 16.07
CA VAL A 46 11.62 -23.62 15.62
C VAL A 46 11.68 -23.55 14.10
N ASN A 47 11.38 -24.64 13.40
CA ASN A 47 11.32 -24.64 11.94
C ASN A 47 10.26 -23.67 11.40
N ARG A 48 9.03 -23.72 11.94
CA ARG A 48 7.94 -22.81 11.57
C ARG A 48 8.33 -21.34 11.79
N LEU A 49 8.98 -21.05 12.93
CA LEU A 49 9.45 -19.71 13.25
C LEU A 49 10.54 -19.23 12.27
N LEU A 50 11.48 -20.10 11.89
CA LEU A 50 12.53 -19.78 10.92
C LEU A 50 11.95 -19.56 9.52
N GLU A 51 11.06 -20.41 9.04
CA GLU A 51 10.41 -20.26 7.74
C GLU A 51 9.59 -18.96 7.67
N LEU A 52 8.86 -18.64 8.74
CA LEU A 52 8.16 -17.35 8.87
C LEU A 52 9.16 -16.18 8.83
N SER A 53 10.26 -16.29 9.56
CA SER A 53 11.26 -15.23 9.65
C SER A 53 11.99 -14.99 8.33
N VAL A 54 12.34 -16.05 7.60
CA VAL A 54 12.96 -15.95 6.27
C VAL A 54 11.98 -15.37 5.24
N SER A 55 10.74 -15.84 5.22
CA SER A 55 9.73 -15.36 4.26
C SER A 55 9.37 -13.88 4.45
N HIS A 56 9.31 -13.40 5.70
CA HIS A 56 8.98 -12.03 6.06
C HIS A 56 10.20 -11.12 6.27
N GLY A 57 11.40 -11.71 6.32
CA GLY A 57 12.67 -11.00 6.47
C GLY A 57 13.03 -10.62 7.90
N PHE A 58 12.36 -11.17 8.93
CA PHE A 58 12.56 -10.80 10.33
C PHE A 58 13.98 -11.03 10.85
N GLU A 59 14.36 -10.24 11.86
CA GLU A 59 15.68 -10.23 12.51
C GLU A 59 15.55 -9.88 14.01
N GLY A 60 16.61 -10.13 14.78
CA GLY A 60 16.63 -9.94 16.23
C GLY A 60 15.98 -11.11 16.97
N ASN A 61 15.19 -10.80 17.99
CA ASN A 61 14.47 -11.81 18.74
C ASN A 61 13.26 -12.32 17.92
N LEU A 62 13.38 -13.52 17.35
CA LEU A 62 12.35 -14.08 16.47
C LEU A 62 11.06 -14.38 17.21
N TRP A 63 11.12 -14.77 18.49
CA TRP A 63 9.92 -14.99 19.30
C TRP A 63 9.14 -13.69 19.49
N HIS A 64 9.82 -12.62 19.91
CA HIS A 64 9.22 -11.29 20.03
C HIS A 64 8.68 -10.78 18.69
N THR A 65 9.41 -11.01 17.61
CA THR A 65 9.00 -10.57 16.27
C THR A 65 7.78 -11.34 15.78
N TYR A 66 7.69 -12.65 16.05
CA TYR A 66 6.51 -13.46 15.76
C TYR A 66 5.29 -13.00 16.56
N LEU A 67 5.41 -12.82 17.88
CA LEU A 67 4.31 -12.32 18.70
C LEU A 67 3.83 -10.94 18.23
N THR A 68 4.77 -10.05 17.90
CA THR A 68 4.46 -8.75 17.32
C THR A 68 3.74 -8.89 15.99
N PHE A 69 4.20 -9.79 15.13
CA PHE A 69 3.56 -10.11 13.84
C PHE A 69 2.10 -10.55 14.02
N LEU A 70 1.79 -11.40 15.00
CA LEU A 70 0.41 -11.78 15.32
C LEU A 70 -0.41 -10.53 15.70
N LEU A 71 0.08 -9.74 16.65
CA LEU A 71 -0.61 -8.56 17.16
C LEU A 71 -0.88 -7.50 16.07
N VAL A 72 0.07 -7.27 15.15
CA VAL A 72 -0.11 -6.25 14.10
C VAL A 72 -1.00 -6.71 12.95
N ASN A 73 -1.18 -8.02 12.77
CA ASN A 73 -2.04 -8.57 11.71
C ASN A 73 -3.47 -8.88 12.19
N ASP A 74 -3.69 -9.05 13.49
CA ASP A 74 -5.00 -9.39 14.04
C ASP A 74 -5.97 -8.19 14.01
N GLU A 75 -6.90 -8.24 13.07
CA GLU A 75 -7.98 -7.26 12.92
C GLU A 75 -9.15 -7.59 13.84
N ASN A 76 -9.10 -7.08 15.07
CA ASN A 76 -10.13 -7.26 16.10
C ASN A 76 -10.79 -5.93 16.50
N ALA A 77 -11.77 -5.99 17.40
CA ALA A 77 -12.53 -4.82 17.84
C ALA A 77 -11.64 -3.70 18.42
N TYR A 78 -10.56 -4.04 19.12
CA TYR A 78 -9.65 -3.04 19.68
C TYR A 78 -8.74 -2.45 18.60
N SER A 79 -8.04 -3.31 17.84
CA SER A 79 -7.04 -2.87 16.87
C SER A 79 -7.65 -2.05 15.73
N THR A 80 -8.82 -2.45 15.23
CA THR A 80 -9.58 -1.68 14.22
C THR A 80 -10.14 -0.37 14.77
N SER A 81 -10.56 -0.32 16.04
CA SER A 81 -10.99 0.92 16.67
C SER A 81 -9.85 1.93 16.84
N CYS A 82 -8.61 1.44 17.04
CA CYS A 82 -7.43 2.28 17.25
C CYS A 82 -6.72 2.69 15.95
N GLU A 83 -7.03 2.06 14.83
CA GLU A 83 -6.30 2.30 13.59
C GLU A 83 -6.43 3.76 13.13
N ILE A 84 -5.31 4.42 12.82
CA ILE A 84 -5.23 5.81 12.35
C ILE A 84 -5.70 6.89 13.36
N VAL A 85 -6.54 6.53 14.34
CA VAL A 85 -7.11 7.44 15.33
C VAL A 85 -6.41 7.35 16.69
N GLY A 86 -5.85 6.19 17.03
CA GLY A 86 -5.20 5.90 18.31
C GLY A 86 -6.19 5.51 19.40
N ARG A 87 -5.91 5.88 20.65
CA ARG A 87 -6.69 5.40 21.81
C ARG A 87 -8.17 5.81 21.70
N THR A 88 -9.05 4.83 21.76
CA THR A 88 -10.50 5.02 21.86
C THR A 88 -10.97 5.00 23.33
N GLU A 89 -12.16 5.52 23.62
CA GLU A 89 -12.76 5.45 24.95
C GLU A 89 -13.55 4.14 25.15
N GLY A 90 -13.78 3.76 26.41
CA GLY A 90 -14.62 2.62 26.78
C GLY A 90 -13.86 1.39 27.29
N SER A 91 -14.63 0.40 27.76
CA SER A 91 -14.15 -0.83 28.42
C SER A 91 -13.31 -1.72 27.52
N ILE A 92 -13.34 -1.51 26.20
CA ILE A 92 -12.46 -2.21 25.25
C ILE A 92 -10.98 -2.05 25.59
N ASN A 93 -10.58 -0.93 26.21
CA ASN A 93 -9.21 -0.71 26.65
C ASN A 93 -8.81 -1.60 27.82
N GLU A 94 -9.73 -1.90 28.73
CA GLU A 94 -9.49 -2.78 29.88
C GLU A 94 -9.34 -4.23 29.40
N ILE A 95 -10.16 -4.64 28.44
CA ILE A 95 -10.06 -5.94 27.77
C ILE A 95 -8.73 -6.04 27.00
N ALA A 96 -8.34 -4.99 26.27
CA ALA A 96 -7.07 -4.96 25.58
C ALA A 96 -5.88 -5.03 26.56
N LEU A 97 -5.96 -4.31 27.68
CA LEU A 97 -4.92 -4.37 28.72
C LEU A 97 -4.80 -5.78 29.32
N HIS A 98 -5.93 -6.47 29.52
CA HIS A 98 -5.93 -7.88 29.94
C HIS A 98 -5.13 -8.75 28.96
N ASP A 99 -5.46 -8.72 27.67
CA ASP A 99 -4.76 -9.53 26.68
C ASP A 99 -3.28 -9.13 26.53
N PHE A 100 -2.97 -7.83 26.58
CA PHE A 100 -1.58 -7.38 26.55
C PHE A 100 -0.78 -7.77 27.79
N SER A 101 -1.42 -8.00 28.95
CA SER A 101 -0.74 -8.58 30.10
C SER A 101 -0.28 -10.01 29.84
N ILE A 102 -1.10 -10.81 29.14
CA ILE A 102 -0.76 -12.17 28.73
C ILE A 102 0.36 -12.14 27.69
N PHE A 103 0.29 -11.24 26.70
CA PHE A 103 1.40 -11.07 25.75
C PHE A 103 2.68 -10.61 26.45
N LYS A 104 2.60 -9.73 27.46
CA LYS A 104 3.78 -9.33 28.22
C LYS A 104 4.44 -10.52 28.91
N GLU A 105 3.66 -11.42 29.51
CA GLU A 105 4.17 -12.68 30.07
C GLU A 105 4.88 -13.54 29.03
N LEU A 106 4.33 -13.62 27.81
CA LEU A 106 4.95 -14.35 26.69
C LEU A 106 6.26 -13.70 26.23
N PHE A 107 6.34 -12.37 26.21
CA PHE A 107 7.56 -11.63 25.86
C PHE A 107 8.65 -11.82 26.93
N ASP A 108 8.27 -11.87 28.20
CA ASP A 108 9.19 -11.98 29.34
C ASP A 108 9.58 -13.43 29.66
N TYR A 109 9.03 -14.41 28.96
CA TYR A 109 9.29 -15.82 29.24
C TYR A 109 10.77 -16.18 29.03
N ASP A 110 11.37 -16.74 30.08
CA ASP A 110 12.73 -17.27 30.05
C ASP A 110 12.74 -18.73 29.56
N PHE A 111 13.27 -18.93 28.35
CA PHE A 111 13.37 -20.25 27.73
C PHE A 111 14.47 -21.14 28.32
N THR A 112 15.31 -20.64 29.23
CA THR A 112 16.47 -21.39 29.76
C THR A 112 16.07 -22.73 30.38
N ALA A 113 14.96 -22.77 31.13
CA ALA A 113 14.48 -24.01 31.75
C ALA A 113 13.99 -25.02 30.71
N LEU A 114 13.18 -24.57 29.75
CA LEU A 114 12.66 -25.38 28.66
C LEU A 114 13.78 -25.95 27.79
N GLU A 115 14.76 -25.10 27.44
CA GLU A 115 15.92 -25.46 26.64
C GLU A 115 16.74 -26.58 27.32
N LYS A 116 16.99 -26.43 28.62
CA LYS A 116 17.69 -27.42 29.44
C LYS A 116 16.92 -28.73 29.56
N ASP A 117 15.61 -28.68 29.84
CA ASP A 117 14.79 -29.85 30.07
C ASP A 117 14.65 -30.68 28.79
N LEU A 118 14.53 -30.04 27.63
CA LEU A 118 14.41 -30.73 26.33
C LEU A 118 15.78 -31.02 25.68
N GLY A 119 16.87 -30.51 26.25
CA GLY A 119 18.22 -30.65 25.72
C GLY A 119 18.34 -30.06 24.31
N ALA A 120 17.72 -28.89 24.11
CA ALA A 120 17.89 -28.09 22.91
C ALA A 120 19.01 -27.06 23.15
N ASP A 121 19.71 -26.65 22.10
CA ASP A 121 20.76 -25.60 22.18
C ASP A 121 20.52 -24.51 21.12
N CYS A 122 19.31 -24.46 20.57
CA CYS A 122 18.97 -23.63 19.42
C CYS A 122 18.20 -22.36 19.77
N ILE A 123 17.64 -22.23 20.98
CA ILE A 123 16.74 -21.12 21.30
C ILE A 123 17.51 -19.82 21.41
N GLN A 124 18.72 -19.85 21.99
CA GLN A 124 19.59 -18.66 22.07
C GLN A 124 19.90 -18.05 20.69
N ILE A 125 20.03 -18.91 19.65
CA ILE A 125 20.28 -18.46 18.28
C ILE A 125 19.07 -17.69 17.72
N LEU A 126 17.85 -18.07 18.12
CA LEU A 126 16.62 -17.42 17.68
C LEU A 126 16.39 -16.07 18.37
N MET A 127 17.05 -15.81 19.50
CA MET A 127 16.91 -14.56 20.25
C MET A 127 17.78 -13.42 19.70
N ASP A 128 18.87 -13.72 18.99
CA ASP A 128 19.72 -12.75 18.25
C ASP A 128 19.90 -13.19 16.79
N TYR A 129 18.79 -13.48 16.11
CA TYR A 129 18.83 -13.96 14.73
C TYR A 129 19.23 -12.85 13.75
N LYS A 130 20.21 -13.15 12.90
CA LYS A 130 20.69 -12.23 11.85
C LYS A 130 20.31 -12.74 10.48
N ASN A 131 19.50 -11.97 9.76
CA ASN A 131 19.11 -12.32 8.40
C ASN A 131 20.25 -12.01 7.41
N GLY A 132 20.73 -13.02 6.68
CA GLY A 132 21.80 -12.86 5.68
C GLY A 132 21.33 -12.25 4.35
N SER A 133 20.01 -12.07 4.15
CA SER A 133 19.41 -11.59 2.89
C SER A 133 18.68 -10.25 3.07
N ARG A 134 18.77 -9.37 2.07
CA ARG A 134 18.34 -7.96 2.19
C ARG A 134 16.82 -7.72 2.07
N THR A 135 16.01 -8.71 1.72
CA THR A 135 14.56 -8.54 1.50
C THR A 135 13.79 -9.85 1.66
N GLY A 136 12.82 -9.91 2.57
CA GLY A 136 11.80 -10.95 2.60
C GLY A 136 10.92 -10.89 1.34
N LYS A 137 10.25 -12.00 0.99
CA LYS A 137 9.36 -12.06 -0.19
C LYS A 137 8.00 -11.42 0.10
N VAL A 138 7.54 -11.51 1.35
CA VAL A 138 6.18 -11.09 1.74
C VAL A 138 6.13 -9.61 2.06
N PHE A 139 7.07 -9.12 2.88
CA PHE A 139 7.13 -7.73 3.28
C PHE A 139 8.24 -6.97 2.57
N ASN A 140 7.93 -5.73 2.16
CA ASN A 140 8.98 -4.80 1.80
C ASN A 140 9.79 -4.42 3.04
N ARG A 141 10.99 -3.89 2.81
CA ARG A 141 11.95 -3.52 3.87
C ARG A 141 11.33 -2.62 4.94
N ARG A 142 10.53 -1.62 4.54
CA ARG A 142 9.89 -0.66 5.46
C ARG A 142 8.92 -1.35 6.43
N VAL A 143 8.08 -2.25 5.93
CA VAL A 143 7.10 -2.98 6.75
C VAL A 143 7.81 -3.91 7.73
N ARG A 144 8.80 -4.66 7.24
CA ARG A 144 9.65 -5.49 8.08
C ARG A 144 10.29 -4.67 9.21
N ASP A 145 10.95 -3.57 8.87
CA ASP A 145 11.70 -2.74 9.84
C ASP A 145 10.75 -2.20 10.93
N ARG A 146 9.52 -1.82 10.56
CA ARG A 146 8.49 -1.40 11.52
C ARG A 146 8.12 -2.50 12.52
N ILE A 147 7.93 -3.73 12.06
CA ILE A 147 7.60 -4.86 12.92
C ILE A 147 8.79 -5.20 13.84
N CYS A 148 10.01 -5.24 13.31
CA CYS A 148 11.21 -5.54 14.11
C CYS A 148 11.48 -4.45 15.16
N HIS A 149 11.33 -3.17 14.81
CA HIS A 149 11.44 -2.06 15.76
C HIS A 149 10.35 -2.11 16.84
N LEU A 150 9.11 -2.40 16.46
CA LEU A 150 8.03 -2.57 17.43
C LEU A 150 8.32 -3.74 18.37
N ALA A 151 8.76 -4.89 17.85
CA ALA A 151 9.11 -6.06 18.65
C ALA A 151 10.16 -5.73 19.72
N ALA A 152 11.23 -5.02 19.34
CA ALA A 152 12.24 -4.56 20.29
C ALA A 152 11.67 -3.58 21.34
N ALA A 153 10.80 -2.66 20.92
CA ALA A 153 10.16 -1.70 21.83
C ALA A 153 9.19 -2.38 22.82
N LEU A 154 8.46 -3.40 22.38
CA LEU A 154 7.55 -4.21 23.19
C LEU A 154 8.31 -5.10 24.17
N GLY A 155 9.41 -5.73 23.74
CA GLY A 155 10.30 -6.50 24.63
C GLY A 155 10.95 -5.64 25.71
N SER A 156 11.13 -4.34 25.44
CA SER A 156 11.63 -3.36 26.43
C SER A 156 10.52 -2.67 27.23
N ALA A 157 9.26 -3.12 27.13
CA ALA A 157 8.17 -2.52 27.88
C ALA A 157 8.27 -2.84 29.38
N VAL A 158 8.01 -1.84 30.22
CA VAL A 158 8.13 -2.00 31.68
C VAL A 158 6.98 -2.83 32.24
N ASP A 159 5.77 -2.59 31.73
CA ASP A 159 4.55 -3.26 32.15
C ASP A 159 3.54 -3.39 31.00
N ALA A 160 2.39 -3.99 31.27
CA ALA A 160 1.32 -4.18 30.29
C ALA A 160 0.73 -2.86 29.77
N GLU A 161 0.77 -1.78 30.56
CA GLU A 161 0.23 -0.48 30.16
C GLU A 161 1.17 0.24 29.20
N ASP A 162 2.48 0.17 29.42
CA ASP A 162 3.50 0.63 28.46
C ASP A 162 3.45 -0.19 27.16
N PHE A 163 3.28 -1.52 27.27
CA PHE A 163 3.08 -2.41 26.12
C PHE A 163 1.84 -1.97 25.30
N ARG A 164 0.70 -1.77 25.97
CA ARG A 164 -0.54 -1.29 25.35
C ARG A 164 -0.35 0.07 24.68
N LYS A 165 0.34 1.02 25.33
CA LYS A 165 0.62 2.34 24.74
C LYS A 165 1.42 2.24 23.44
N LYS A 166 2.46 1.41 23.42
CA LYS A 166 3.28 1.16 22.22
C LYS A 166 2.46 0.52 21.11
N MET A 167 1.64 -0.48 21.41
CA MET A 167 0.72 -1.09 20.44
C MET A 167 -0.31 -0.09 19.91
N THR A 168 -0.92 0.70 20.79
CA THR A 168 -1.90 1.73 20.40
C THR A 168 -1.26 2.78 19.49
N GLN A 169 -0.02 3.20 19.80
CA GLN A 169 0.72 4.14 18.98
C GLN A 169 1.04 3.55 17.60
N PHE A 170 1.42 2.27 17.54
CA PHE A 170 1.62 1.59 16.26
C PHE A 170 0.33 1.57 15.42
N TYR A 171 -0.80 1.19 16.00
CA TYR A 171 -2.09 1.21 15.28
C TYR A 171 -2.48 2.61 14.83
N LYS A 172 -2.18 3.64 15.62
CA LYS A 172 -2.40 5.04 15.23
C LYS A 172 -1.55 5.44 14.02
N GLU A 173 -0.26 5.09 14.01
CA GLU A 173 0.67 5.55 12.98
C GLU A 173 0.54 4.75 11.68
N PHE A 174 0.33 3.44 11.79
CA PHE A 174 0.44 2.54 10.64
C PHE A 174 -0.84 1.78 10.35
N GLY A 175 -1.73 1.64 11.35
CA GLY A 175 -2.93 0.83 11.24
C GLY A 175 -2.70 -0.63 11.62
N VAL A 176 -3.65 -1.48 11.26
CA VAL A 176 -3.65 -2.92 11.55
C VAL A 176 -3.90 -3.73 10.27
N GLY A 177 -3.38 -4.96 10.26
CA GLY A 177 -3.66 -5.93 9.21
C GLY A 177 -3.08 -5.56 7.86
N ARG A 178 -3.63 -6.17 6.81
CA ARG A 178 -3.16 -5.97 5.43
C ARG A 178 -3.27 -4.49 5.03
N LEU A 179 -4.36 -3.85 5.42
CA LEU A 179 -4.63 -2.43 5.13
C LEU A 179 -3.66 -1.50 5.86
N GLY A 180 -3.29 -1.77 7.10
CA GLY A 180 -2.29 -0.96 7.81
C GLY A 180 -0.89 -1.10 7.23
N LEU A 181 -0.47 -2.34 7.00
CA LEU A 181 0.90 -2.65 6.61
C LEU A 181 1.24 -2.29 5.16
N HIS A 182 0.25 -2.11 4.27
CA HIS A 182 0.50 -1.84 2.84
C HIS A 182 -0.16 -0.53 2.41
N LYS A 183 0.42 0.13 1.40
CA LYS A 183 -0.08 1.41 0.88
C LYS A 183 -0.95 1.26 -0.37
N ALA A 184 -0.66 0.28 -1.22
CA ALA A 184 -1.41 0.04 -2.45
C ALA A 184 -1.88 -1.41 -2.56
N PHE A 185 -3.01 -1.58 -3.23
CA PHE A 185 -3.71 -2.84 -3.38
C PHE A 185 -4.23 -3.00 -4.81
N ARG A 186 -4.51 -4.23 -5.19
CA ARG A 186 -5.24 -4.60 -6.41
C ARG A 186 -6.37 -5.56 -6.05
N ILE A 187 -7.27 -5.77 -7.00
CA ILE A 187 -8.35 -6.75 -6.88
C ILE A 187 -7.93 -8.07 -7.53
N GLU A 188 -8.16 -9.18 -6.84
CA GLU A 188 -8.02 -10.54 -7.39
C GLU A 188 -9.28 -11.37 -7.13
N HIS A 189 -9.51 -12.37 -8.00
CA HIS A 189 -10.55 -13.38 -7.86
C HIS A 189 -9.86 -14.75 -7.77
N PRO A 190 -9.47 -15.21 -6.56
CA PRO A 190 -8.91 -16.55 -6.39
C PRO A 190 -9.90 -17.62 -6.88
N GLU A 191 -9.37 -18.72 -7.44
CA GLU A 191 -10.21 -19.79 -7.98
C GLU A 191 -11.15 -20.35 -6.91
N GLY A 192 -12.46 -20.31 -7.18
CA GLY A 192 -13.49 -20.79 -6.25
C GLY A 192 -13.73 -19.88 -5.03
N GLY A 193 -13.08 -18.72 -4.95
CA GLY A 193 -13.21 -17.76 -3.87
C GLY A 193 -14.00 -16.50 -4.26
N ASN A 194 -14.24 -15.65 -3.25
CA ASN A 194 -14.79 -14.31 -3.46
C ASN A 194 -13.69 -13.34 -3.90
N MET A 195 -14.08 -12.16 -4.38
CA MET A 195 -13.16 -11.07 -4.67
C MET A 195 -12.38 -10.64 -3.42
N GLU A 196 -11.06 -10.51 -3.55
CA GLU A 196 -10.16 -10.08 -2.48
C GLU A 196 -9.34 -8.84 -2.86
N ILE A 197 -9.16 -7.96 -1.86
CA ILE A 197 -8.21 -6.84 -1.93
C ILE A 197 -6.84 -7.36 -1.48
N VAL A 198 -5.90 -7.46 -2.42
CA VAL A 198 -4.55 -7.99 -2.16
C VAL A 198 -3.49 -6.90 -2.25
N PRO A 199 -2.45 -6.93 -1.39
CA PRO A 199 -1.42 -5.91 -1.38
C PRO A 199 -0.51 -5.97 -2.61
N ILE A 200 -0.07 -4.79 -3.07
CA ILE A 200 1.00 -4.66 -4.06
C ILE A 200 2.31 -4.44 -3.28
N THR A 201 3.18 -5.45 -3.26
CA THR A 201 4.40 -5.46 -2.43
C THR A 201 5.54 -4.63 -3.02
N ASN A 202 5.60 -4.51 -4.35
CA ASN A 202 6.63 -3.74 -5.06
C ASN A 202 6.02 -2.51 -5.75
N ILE A 203 6.19 -1.34 -5.14
CA ILE A 203 5.67 -0.07 -5.65
C ILE A 203 6.84 0.87 -5.87
N ALA A 204 6.93 1.46 -7.06
CA ALA A 204 7.92 2.48 -7.36
C ALA A 204 7.86 3.63 -6.34
N HIS A 205 9.01 3.98 -5.77
CA HIS A 205 9.16 5.15 -4.92
C HIS A 205 9.28 6.39 -5.81
N VAL A 206 8.13 7.00 -6.10
CA VAL A 206 8.02 8.24 -6.88
C VAL A 206 7.63 9.37 -5.93
N HIS A 207 8.33 10.50 -5.99
CA HIS A 207 7.96 11.73 -5.30
C HIS A 207 7.40 12.76 -6.29
N LEU A 208 6.57 13.69 -5.82
CA LEU A 208 6.05 14.75 -6.70
C LEU A 208 7.16 15.67 -7.21
N ASP A 209 8.23 15.82 -6.44
CA ASP A 209 9.45 16.55 -6.82
C ASP A 209 10.28 15.82 -7.89
N ASP A 210 9.94 14.57 -8.21
CA ASP A 210 10.47 13.87 -9.38
C ASP A 210 9.77 14.28 -10.67
N LEU A 211 8.55 14.82 -10.57
CA LEU A 211 7.85 15.37 -11.71
C LEU A 211 8.18 16.85 -11.89
N VAL A 212 9.08 17.12 -12.84
CA VAL A 212 9.51 18.47 -13.20
C VAL A 212 8.39 19.19 -13.96
N GLY A 213 8.07 20.41 -13.53
CA GLY A 213 6.97 21.20 -14.08
C GLY A 213 5.60 20.82 -13.52
N TYR A 214 4.52 21.22 -14.23
CA TYR A 214 3.13 20.94 -13.85
C TYR A 214 2.71 21.47 -12.46
N GLU A 215 3.31 22.55 -11.96
CA GLU A 215 3.08 23.05 -10.59
C GLU A 215 1.61 23.31 -10.26
N ILE A 216 0.85 23.89 -11.19
CA ILE A 216 -0.59 24.13 -11.00
C ILE A 216 -1.36 22.80 -10.88
N ALA A 217 -1.01 21.81 -11.71
CA ALA A 217 -1.65 20.50 -11.69
C ALA A 217 -1.30 19.72 -10.41
N LYS A 218 -0.02 19.71 -10.02
CA LYS A 218 0.47 19.13 -8.77
C LYS A 218 -0.24 19.77 -7.57
N LYS A 219 -0.29 21.10 -7.51
CA LYS A 219 -0.95 21.83 -6.44
C LYS A 219 -2.43 21.47 -6.31
N LYS A 220 -3.20 21.45 -7.40
CA LYS A 220 -4.62 21.04 -7.36
C LYS A 220 -4.81 19.63 -6.82
N LEU A 221 -3.93 18.70 -7.21
CA LEU A 221 -3.97 17.32 -6.74
C LEU A 221 -3.64 17.24 -5.24
N ILE A 222 -2.57 17.92 -4.81
CA ILE A 222 -2.14 18.03 -3.41
C ILE A 222 -3.27 18.62 -2.56
N ASP A 223 -3.80 19.79 -2.92
CA ASP A 223 -4.81 20.50 -2.14
C ASP A 223 -6.08 19.64 -1.93
N ASN A 224 -6.52 18.93 -2.97
CA ASN A 224 -7.69 18.05 -2.91
C ASN A 224 -7.42 16.78 -2.08
N THR A 225 -6.26 16.13 -2.25
CA THR A 225 -5.91 14.95 -1.44
C THR A 225 -5.65 15.32 0.01
N GLU A 226 -5.02 16.45 0.28
CA GLU A 226 -4.78 16.95 1.63
C GLU A 226 -6.11 17.21 2.36
N ALA A 227 -7.07 17.85 1.68
CA ALA A 227 -8.41 18.03 2.21
C ALA A 227 -9.05 16.67 2.57
N PHE A 228 -8.93 15.68 1.69
CA PHE A 228 -9.48 14.34 1.92
C PHE A 228 -8.88 13.63 3.14
N VAL A 229 -7.55 13.63 3.25
CA VAL A 229 -6.87 12.94 4.38
C VAL A 229 -7.14 13.62 5.71
N GLN A 230 -7.34 14.94 5.70
CA GLN A 230 -7.72 15.71 6.88
C GLN A 230 -9.23 15.64 7.20
N GLY A 231 -10.00 14.82 6.47
CA GLY A 231 -11.45 14.68 6.69
C GLY A 231 -12.29 15.87 6.23
N ARG A 232 -11.71 16.81 5.47
CA ARG A 232 -12.42 17.89 4.80
C ARG A 232 -13.08 17.38 3.51
N ARG A 233 -14.04 18.14 2.98
CA ARG A 233 -14.69 17.80 1.70
C ARG A 233 -13.65 17.84 0.57
N ALA A 234 -13.65 16.79 -0.23
CA ALA A 234 -12.80 16.62 -1.40
C ALA A 234 -13.59 15.96 -2.53
N ASN A 235 -13.09 16.09 -3.75
CA ASN A 235 -13.76 15.62 -4.95
C ASN A 235 -13.04 14.43 -5.57
N ASN A 236 -13.78 13.63 -6.35
CA ASN A 236 -13.18 12.69 -7.30
C ASN A 236 -12.33 13.49 -8.31
N CYS A 237 -11.17 12.95 -8.68
CA CYS A 237 -10.21 13.60 -9.58
C CYS A 237 -10.13 12.89 -10.94
N LEU A 238 -10.17 13.67 -12.01
CA LEU A 238 -9.85 13.20 -13.36
C LEU A 238 -8.62 13.94 -13.88
N LEU A 239 -7.52 13.21 -14.06
CA LEU A 239 -6.29 13.72 -14.67
C LEU A 239 -6.31 13.38 -16.16
N PHE A 240 -6.26 14.37 -17.03
CA PHE A 240 -6.38 14.14 -18.48
C PHE A 240 -5.31 14.90 -19.26
N GLY A 241 -5.01 14.44 -20.46
CA GLY A 241 -4.02 15.04 -21.34
C GLY A 241 -3.08 14.00 -21.92
N ASP A 242 -1.89 14.41 -22.35
CA ASP A 242 -1.04 13.57 -23.20
C ASP A 242 -0.40 12.41 -22.47
N ALA A 243 -0.18 11.31 -23.19
CA ALA A 243 0.56 10.18 -22.65
C ALA A 243 2.00 10.60 -22.31
N GLY A 244 2.57 10.01 -21.27
CA GLY A 244 3.97 10.28 -20.88
C GLY A 244 4.23 11.61 -20.17
N THR A 245 3.19 12.37 -19.80
CA THR A 245 3.30 13.65 -19.06
C THR A 245 3.36 13.52 -17.54
N GLY A 246 3.16 12.31 -17.00
CA GLY A 246 3.27 12.03 -15.56
C GLY A 246 1.96 12.00 -14.77
N LYS A 247 0.80 11.84 -15.42
CA LYS A 247 -0.51 11.68 -14.76
C LYS A 247 -0.52 10.55 -13.71
N SER A 248 -0.23 9.32 -14.13
CA SER A 248 -0.20 8.14 -13.25
C SER A 248 0.91 8.26 -12.19
N SER A 249 2.07 8.82 -12.56
CA SER A 249 3.19 9.08 -11.64
C SER A 249 2.78 10.07 -10.53
N SER A 250 2.03 11.11 -10.85
CA SER A 250 1.55 12.10 -9.87
C SER A 250 0.63 11.46 -8.83
N ILE A 251 -0.29 10.59 -9.26
CA ILE A 251 -1.19 9.87 -8.36
C ILE A 251 -0.41 8.90 -7.46
N LYS A 252 0.55 8.15 -8.03
CA LYS A 252 1.43 7.26 -7.26
C LYS A 252 2.30 8.03 -6.26
N ALA A 253 2.74 9.23 -6.61
CA ALA A 253 3.52 10.08 -5.72
C ALA A 253 2.69 10.64 -4.54
N ILE A 254 1.44 11.02 -4.79
CA ILE A 254 0.49 11.42 -3.74
C ILE A 254 0.28 10.30 -2.71
N LEU A 255 0.17 9.05 -3.16
CA LEU A 255 0.09 7.92 -2.24
C LEU A 255 1.30 7.87 -1.30
N ASN A 256 2.51 8.06 -1.83
CA ASN A 256 3.73 8.06 -1.02
C ASN A 256 3.76 9.21 -0.01
N GLN A 257 3.30 10.39 -0.40
CA GLN A 257 3.29 11.59 0.45
C GLN A 257 2.32 11.49 1.63
N TYR A 258 1.15 10.85 1.42
CA TYR A 258 0.08 10.82 2.41
C TYR A 258 -0.16 9.44 3.05
N TYR A 259 0.68 8.44 2.75
CA TYR A 259 0.57 7.10 3.31
C TYR A 259 0.57 7.08 4.84
N ASP A 260 1.47 7.86 5.46
CA ASP A 260 1.58 7.98 6.93
C ASP A 260 0.43 8.78 7.57
N GLN A 261 -0.47 9.35 6.75
CA GLN A 261 -1.72 9.98 7.19
C GLN A 261 -2.94 9.09 6.90
N GLY A 262 -2.73 7.79 6.71
CA GLY A 262 -3.80 6.82 6.51
C GLY A 262 -4.33 6.71 5.08
N LEU A 263 -3.67 7.33 4.08
CA LEU A 263 -4.06 7.17 2.68
C LEU A 263 -3.69 5.78 2.16
N ARG A 264 -4.63 5.13 1.46
CA ARG A 264 -4.48 3.84 0.78
C ARG A 264 -5.00 3.95 -0.65
N MET A 265 -4.41 3.19 -1.56
CA MET A 265 -4.81 3.18 -2.97
C MET A 265 -5.20 1.78 -3.42
N ILE A 266 -6.33 1.65 -4.09
CA ILE A 266 -6.78 0.39 -4.67
C ILE A 266 -6.84 0.58 -6.18
N GLU A 267 -5.96 -0.08 -6.91
CA GLU A 267 -5.94 -0.07 -8.37
C GLU A 267 -7.03 -1.01 -8.90
N VAL A 268 -7.87 -0.48 -9.78
CA VAL A 268 -9.00 -1.20 -10.37
C VAL A 268 -8.91 -1.08 -11.88
N TYR A 269 -8.83 -2.23 -12.56
CA TYR A 269 -8.83 -2.29 -14.00
C TYR A 269 -10.25 -2.21 -14.56
N LYS A 270 -10.38 -1.78 -15.81
CA LYS A 270 -11.68 -1.57 -16.48
C LYS A 270 -12.65 -2.76 -16.37
N HIS A 271 -12.16 -3.98 -16.57
CA HIS A 271 -12.99 -5.20 -16.51
C HIS A 271 -13.45 -5.56 -15.07
N GLN A 272 -12.89 -4.91 -14.05
CA GLN A 272 -13.19 -5.11 -12.62
C GLN A 272 -14.15 -4.04 -12.08
N PHE A 273 -14.68 -3.14 -12.92
CA PHE A 273 -15.60 -2.09 -12.44
C PHE A 273 -16.89 -2.64 -11.82
N LYS A 274 -17.29 -3.86 -12.19
CA LYS A 274 -18.40 -4.59 -11.55
C LYS A 274 -18.15 -4.87 -10.06
N ASP A 275 -16.89 -4.98 -9.64
CA ASP A 275 -16.48 -5.35 -8.27
C ASP A 275 -16.37 -4.12 -7.34
N LEU A 276 -16.60 -2.90 -7.86
CA LEU A 276 -16.46 -1.65 -7.08
C LEU A 276 -17.33 -1.61 -5.81
N ASN A 277 -18.56 -2.13 -5.89
CA ASN A 277 -19.45 -2.16 -4.73
C ASN A 277 -18.90 -3.08 -3.63
N ASP A 278 -18.37 -4.24 -4.00
CA ASP A 278 -17.78 -5.19 -3.05
C ASP A 278 -16.50 -4.61 -2.43
N VAL A 279 -15.67 -3.92 -3.22
CA VAL A 279 -14.49 -3.20 -2.70
C VAL A 279 -14.91 -2.16 -1.68
N ILE A 280 -15.90 -1.32 -2.02
CA ILE A 280 -16.40 -0.28 -1.13
C ILE A 280 -16.98 -0.89 0.15
N ALA A 281 -17.71 -2.00 0.05
CA ALA A 281 -18.29 -2.69 1.20
C ALA A 281 -17.21 -3.19 2.19
N GLN A 282 -16.07 -3.67 1.71
CA GLN A 282 -14.95 -4.13 2.55
C GLN A 282 -14.25 -2.98 3.28
N ILE A 283 -14.22 -1.76 2.70
CA ILE A 283 -13.40 -0.64 3.22
C ILE A 283 -14.20 0.49 3.87
N LYS A 284 -15.53 0.55 3.70
CA LYS A 284 -16.37 1.69 4.12
C LYS A 284 -16.34 1.98 5.62
N ASN A 285 -16.10 0.96 6.45
CA ASN A 285 -16.11 1.07 7.92
C ASN A 285 -14.71 1.17 8.52
N ARG A 286 -13.68 1.48 7.72
CA ARG A 286 -12.29 1.60 8.17
C ARG A 286 -11.89 3.07 8.34
N ASN A 287 -10.97 3.33 9.26
CA ASN A 287 -10.52 4.71 9.55
C ASN A 287 -9.50 5.26 8.54
N TYR A 288 -9.03 4.43 7.60
CA TYR A 288 -8.20 4.90 6.48
C TYR A 288 -8.98 5.74 5.48
N LYS A 289 -8.24 6.41 4.61
CA LYS A 289 -8.76 7.13 3.45
C LYS A 289 -8.36 6.38 2.19
N PHE A 290 -9.32 6.03 1.34
CA PHE A 290 -9.08 5.21 0.16
C PHE A 290 -9.25 6.03 -1.11
N ILE A 291 -8.26 5.92 -2.00
CA ILE A 291 -8.39 6.32 -3.40
C ILE A 291 -8.54 5.04 -4.23
N ILE A 292 -9.70 4.87 -4.85
CA ILE A 292 -9.88 3.90 -5.93
C ILE A 292 -9.28 4.52 -7.18
N TYR A 293 -8.20 3.92 -7.66
CA TYR A 293 -7.42 4.41 -8.77
C TYR A 293 -7.71 3.62 -10.06
N MET A 294 -7.98 4.35 -11.13
CA MET A 294 -8.24 3.80 -12.46
C MET A 294 -7.26 4.42 -13.46
N ASP A 295 -6.34 3.61 -13.98
CA ASP A 295 -5.42 4.08 -15.01
C ASP A 295 -6.05 3.99 -16.40
N ASP A 296 -5.78 4.99 -17.23
CA ASP A 296 -6.16 5.13 -18.62
C ASP A 296 -7.63 4.84 -18.92
N LEU A 297 -8.51 5.56 -18.25
CA LEU A 297 -9.94 5.51 -18.49
C LEU A 297 -10.25 6.03 -19.91
N SER A 298 -10.65 5.12 -20.78
CA SER A 298 -11.29 5.39 -22.06
C SER A 298 -12.81 5.49 -21.88
N PHE A 299 -13.45 6.17 -22.82
CA PHE A 299 -14.90 6.29 -22.92
C PHE A 299 -15.30 6.04 -24.37
N GLU A 300 -15.00 4.86 -24.88
CA GLU A 300 -15.38 4.44 -26.23
C GLU A 300 -16.87 4.11 -26.31
N GLU A 301 -17.48 4.14 -27.50
CA GLU A 301 -18.94 4.01 -27.66
C GLU A 301 -19.48 2.63 -27.24
N PHE A 302 -18.67 1.59 -27.37
CA PHE A 302 -19.04 0.21 -27.04
C PHE A 302 -18.71 -0.18 -25.59
N GLU A 303 -18.11 0.70 -24.81
CA GLU A 303 -17.75 0.39 -23.42
C GLU A 303 -18.97 0.58 -22.53
N ILE A 304 -19.43 -0.49 -21.88
CA ILE A 304 -20.56 -0.44 -20.96
C ILE A 304 -20.11 -0.31 -19.49
N GLU A 305 -18.81 -0.46 -19.25
CA GLU A 305 -18.21 -0.53 -17.92
C GLU A 305 -18.34 0.81 -17.16
N TYR A 306 -18.41 1.94 -17.88
CA TYR A 306 -18.58 3.26 -17.25
C TYR A 306 -19.91 3.40 -16.50
N LYS A 307 -20.93 2.57 -16.81
CA LYS A 307 -22.22 2.59 -16.12
C LYS A 307 -22.08 2.19 -14.65
N TYR A 308 -21.21 1.22 -14.34
CA TYR A 308 -20.90 0.84 -12.96
C TYR A 308 -20.23 2.00 -12.22
N LEU A 309 -19.27 2.66 -12.86
CA LEU A 309 -18.58 3.81 -12.29
C LEU A 309 -19.54 4.97 -12.00
N LYS A 310 -20.46 5.26 -12.94
CA LYS A 310 -21.50 6.28 -12.76
C LYS A 310 -22.41 5.94 -11.58
N ALA A 311 -22.92 4.71 -11.50
CA ALA A 311 -23.78 4.29 -10.40
C ALA A 311 -23.10 4.43 -9.03
N VAL A 312 -21.82 4.09 -8.93
CA VAL A 312 -21.02 4.24 -7.69
C VAL A 312 -20.82 5.71 -7.31
N ILE A 313 -20.55 6.58 -8.28
CA ILE A 313 -20.33 8.01 -8.01
C ILE A 313 -21.64 8.74 -7.69
N GLU A 314 -22.74 8.41 -8.39
CA GLU A 314 -24.05 9.00 -8.16
C GLU A 314 -24.67 8.54 -6.84
N GLY A 315 -24.24 7.38 -6.33
CA GLY A 315 -24.82 6.74 -5.17
C GLY A 315 -26.16 6.14 -5.57
N GLY A 316 -26.22 4.81 -5.67
CA GLY A 316 -27.48 4.09 -5.82
C GLY A 316 -28.33 4.19 -4.55
N LEU A 317 -28.75 3.05 -4.00
CA LEU A 317 -29.47 3.01 -2.72
C LEU A 317 -28.55 3.31 -1.51
N GLU A 318 -27.26 3.00 -1.59
CA GLU A 318 -26.27 3.30 -0.55
C GLU A 318 -25.56 4.62 -0.83
N ARG A 319 -25.44 5.48 0.20
CA ARG A 319 -24.64 6.70 0.13
C ARG A 319 -23.16 6.32 0.07
N LYS A 320 -22.42 6.93 -0.87
CA LYS A 320 -20.97 6.77 -0.98
C LYS A 320 -20.28 7.09 0.36
N PRO A 321 -19.35 6.25 0.85
CA PRO A 321 -18.64 6.51 2.10
C PRO A 321 -17.77 7.76 2.04
N ASP A 322 -17.69 8.49 3.16
CA ASP A 322 -16.86 9.70 3.28
C ASP A 322 -15.35 9.40 3.31
N ASN A 323 -14.96 8.12 3.38
CA ASN A 323 -13.59 7.66 3.36
C ASN A 323 -13.12 7.12 1.99
N VAL A 324 -13.89 7.31 0.91
CA VAL A 324 -13.55 6.84 -0.45
C VAL A 324 -13.58 7.98 -1.48
N LEU A 325 -12.53 8.12 -2.28
CA LEU A 325 -12.48 8.94 -3.50
C LEU A 325 -12.10 8.09 -4.72
N ILE A 326 -12.49 8.56 -5.92
CA ILE A 326 -12.13 7.95 -7.19
C ILE A 326 -11.20 8.88 -7.95
N TYR A 327 -10.00 8.40 -8.28
CA TYR A 327 -9.02 9.11 -9.09
C TYR A 327 -8.83 8.33 -10.39
N ALA A 328 -8.98 9.00 -11.52
CA ALA A 328 -8.80 8.40 -12.83
C ALA A 328 -7.80 9.19 -13.67
N THR A 329 -7.04 8.50 -14.54
CA THR A 329 -6.31 9.16 -15.63
C THR A 329 -7.03 8.94 -16.97
N SER A 330 -6.83 9.82 -17.94
CA SER A 330 -7.24 9.57 -19.33
C SER A 330 -6.26 10.20 -20.32
N ASN A 331 -5.90 9.45 -21.36
CA ASN A 331 -5.07 9.95 -22.46
C ASN A 331 -5.87 10.72 -23.52
N ARG A 332 -7.21 10.70 -23.45
CA ARG A 332 -8.07 11.36 -24.45
C ARG A 332 -8.23 12.84 -24.09
N ARG A 333 -7.45 13.71 -24.72
CA ARG A 333 -7.68 15.18 -24.72
C ARG A 333 -9.13 15.53 -25.08
N HIS A 334 -9.77 14.68 -25.89
CA HIS A 334 -11.13 14.83 -26.43
C HIS A 334 -12.19 14.06 -25.63
N LEU A 335 -12.02 13.86 -24.33
CA LEU A 335 -13.15 13.49 -23.47
C LEU A 335 -14.27 14.55 -23.46
N ILE A 336 -13.92 15.80 -23.77
CA ILE A 336 -14.76 17.00 -23.61
C ILE A 336 -14.83 17.82 -24.92
N ARG A 337 -14.19 17.41 -26.01
CA ARG A 337 -14.06 18.25 -27.23
C ARG A 337 -14.41 17.50 -28.51
N GLU A 338 -15.63 16.99 -28.55
CA GLU A 338 -16.46 16.90 -29.76
C GLU A 338 -17.75 17.66 -29.48
N THR A 339 -17.63 18.98 -29.46
CA THR A 339 -18.77 19.86 -29.47
C THR A 339 -18.54 20.84 -30.62
N PHE A 340 -19.44 20.76 -31.61
CA PHE A 340 -19.70 21.79 -32.62
C PHE A 340 -18.83 21.87 -33.89
N ARG A 341 -18.28 20.77 -34.41
CA ARG A 341 -17.89 20.69 -35.83
C ARG A 341 -18.31 19.35 -36.42
N ASP A 342 -19.61 19.22 -36.64
CA ASP A 342 -20.24 18.55 -37.78
C ASP A 342 -21.74 18.55 -37.46
N LYS A 343 -22.35 19.71 -37.70
CA LYS A 343 -23.81 19.96 -37.57
C LYS A 343 -24.45 20.02 -38.95
N ALA A 344 -24.00 19.16 -39.85
CA ALA A 344 -24.56 19.02 -41.18
C ALA A 344 -24.38 17.56 -41.60
N ASP A 345 -25.49 16.86 -41.73
CA ASP A 345 -25.65 15.53 -42.32
C ASP A 345 -25.32 14.33 -41.42
N ARG A 346 -26.30 13.84 -40.63
CA ARG A 346 -27.16 12.68 -41.01
C ARG A 346 -28.05 12.20 -39.86
N ASP A 347 -29.23 11.70 -40.21
CA ASP A 347 -30.32 11.15 -39.38
C ASP A 347 -29.98 9.87 -38.55
N GLU A 348 -28.70 9.59 -38.25
CA GLU A 348 -28.27 8.53 -37.30
C GLU A 348 -27.95 9.10 -35.89
N GLU A 349 -28.18 10.40 -35.68
CA GLU A 349 -27.69 11.21 -34.55
C GLU A 349 -28.36 11.00 -33.17
N LEU A 350 -29.51 10.34 -33.07
CA LEU A 350 -30.22 10.26 -31.78
C LEU A 350 -29.50 9.35 -30.76
N HIS A 351 -28.99 8.19 -31.16
CA HIS A 351 -28.31 7.25 -30.24
C HIS A 351 -26.86 7.65 -29.88
N THR A 352 -26.18 8.35 -30.78
CA THR A 352 -24.84 8.92 -30.55
C THR A 352 -24.91 10.07 -29.55
N ASN A 353 -25.95 10.91 -29.62
CA ASN A 353 -26.13 12.03 -28.67
C ASN A 353 -26.40 11.56 -27.23
N ASP A 354 -27.23 10.52 -27.03
CA ASP A 354 -27.50 9.96 -25.70
C ASP A 354 -26.23 9.39 -25.06
N THR A 355 -25.44 8.64 -25.83
CA THR A 355 -24.17 8.05 -25.36
C THR A 355 -23.14 9.12 -25.00
N VAL A 356 -23.07 10.21 -25.77
CA VAL A 356 -22.19 11.36 -25.48
C VAL A 356 -22.65 12.11 -24.22
N GLN A 357 -23.95 12.34 -24.05
CA GLN A 357 -24.50 12.99 -22.86
C GLN A 357 -24.27 12.15 -21.59
N GLU A 358 -24.43 10.82 -21.67
CA GLU A 358 -24.12 9.94 -20.54
C GLU A 358 -22.64 10.04 -20.12
N LYS A 359 -21.71 10.10 -21.07
CA LYS A 359 -20.27 10.26 -20.79
C LYS A 359 -19.95 11.62 -20.18
N LEU A 360 -20.49 12.70 -20.74
CA LEU A 360 -20.32 14.05 -20.18
C LEU A 360 -20.90 14.13 -18.76
N SER A 361 -22.01 13.45 -18.50
CA SER A 361 -22.62 13.40 -17.17
C SER A 361 -21.69 12.74 -16.14
N LEU A 362 -20.94 11.71 -16.55
CA LEU A 362 -19.94 11.04 -15.71
C LEU A 362 -18.70 11.92 -15.48
N VAL A 363 -18.17 12.54 -16.53
CA VAL A 363 -17.05 13.49 -16.41
C VAL A 363 -17.38 14.65 -15.47
N ALA A 364 -18.61 15.17 -15.53
CA ALA A 364 -19.09 16.22 -14.64
C ALA A 364 -19.14 15.81 -13.15
N ARG A 365 -19.10 14.51 -12.83
CA ARG A 365 -19.02 14.03 -11.44
C ARG A 365 -17.59 14.02 -10.87
N PHE A 366 -16.59 14.23 -11.71
CA PHE A 366 -15.24 14.53 -11.26
C PHE A 366 -15.16 16.02 -10.95
N GLY A 367 -15.41 16.38 -9.69
CA GLY A 367 -15.41 17.78 -9.24
C GLY A 367 -14.04 18.47 -9.36
N VAL A 368 -12.96 17.70 -9.57
CA VAL A 368 -11.63 18.22 -9.89
C VAL A 368 -11.13 17.59 -11.18
N THR A 369 -10.92 18.42 -12.20
CA THR A 369 -10.29 18.03 -13.46
C THR A 369 -8.93 18.71 -13.60
N ILE A 370 -7.90 17.92 -13.91
CA ILE A 370 -6.50 18.38 -13.93
C ILE A 370 -5.88 18.05 -15.27
N TYR A 371 -5.42 19.08 -15.99
CA TYR A 371 -4.81 18.93 -17.30
C TYR A 371 -3.28 18.73 -17.20
N PHE A 372 -2.79 17.72 -17.92
CA PHE A 372 -1.37 17.43 -18.14
C PHE A 372 -1.08 17.42 -19.65
N GLY A 373 -0.76 18.58 -20.21
CA GLY A 373 -0.39 18.72 -21.62
C GLY A 373 1.06 18.35 -21.88
N SER A 374 1.39 17.99 -23.12
CA SER A 374 2.78 17.86 -23.56
C SER A 374 3.58 19.12 -23.22
N PRO A 375 4.78 18.98 -22.63
CA PRO A 375 5.62 20.13 -22.30
C PRO A 375 6.03 20.88 -23.58
N ASP A 376 6.18 22.20 -23.48
CA ASP A 376 6.83 22.96 -24.53
C ASP A 376 8.33 22.64 -24.62
N LYS A 377 9.02 23.16 -25.64
CA LYS A 377 10.44 22.87 -25.83
C LYS A 377 11.30 23.30 -24.63
N LYS A 378 10.99 24.43 -23.99
CA LYS A 378 11.76 24.91 -22.82
C LYS A 378 11.49 24.03 -21.60
N GLU A 379 10.23 23.67 -21.37
CA GLU A 379 9.84 22.75 -20.30
C GLU A 379 10.48 21.37 -20.49
N PHE A 380 10.49 20.84 -21.71
CA PHE A 380 11.15 19.59 -22.03
C PHE A 380 12.65 19.63 -21.77
N GLN A 381 13.34 20.70 -22.20
CA GLN A 381 14.76 20.89 -21.92
C GLN A 381 15.05 20.95 -20.42
N GLU A 382 14.18 21.59 -19.63
CA GLU A 382 14.31 21.63 -18.18
C GLU A 382 14.10 20.25 -17.55
N ILE A 383 13.09 19.49 -18.00
CA ILE A 383 12.88 18.09 -17.58
C ILE A 383 14.14 17.27 -17.83
N VAL A 384 14.72 17.35 -19.05
CA VAL A 384 15.95 16.64 -19.40
C VAL A 384 17.12 17.05 -18.50
N ARG A 385 17.32 18.36 -18.26
CA ARG A 385 18.41 18.87 -17.42
C ARG A 385 18.32 18.32 -16.00
N VAL A 386 17.13 18.38 -15.39
CA VAL A 386 16.91 17.90 -14.02
C VAL A 386 17.08 16.38 -13.93
N LEU A 387 16.52 15.62 -14.87
CA LEU A 387 16.64 14.16 -14.90
C LEU A 387 18.09 13.72 -15.14
N ALA A 388 18.82 14.34 -16.06
CA ALA A 388 20.22 14.05 -16.33
C ALA A 388 21.10 14.31 -15.09
N LYS A 389 20.86 15.43 -14.40
CA LYS A 389 21.55 15.74 -13.14
C LYS A 389 21.25 14.71 -12.05
N LYS A 390 19.99 14.28 -11.90
CA LYS A 390 19.61 13.20 -10.97
C LYS A 390 20.25 11.87 -11.33
N GLY A 391 20.37 11.56 -12.63
CA GLY A 391 21.03 10.37 -13.17
C GLY A 391 22.56 10.41 -13.12
N GLY A 392 23.17 11.50 -12.65
CA GLY A 392 24.63 11.64 -12.60
C GLY A 392 25.29 11.75 -13.98
N ILE A 393 24.55 12.13 -15.01
CA ILE A 393 25.08 12.33 -16.36
C ILE A 393 25.95 13.58 -16.38
N ASN A 394 27.24 13.39 -16.63
CA ASN A 394 28.20 14.50 -16.76
C ASN A 394 28.51 14.74 -18.25
N MET A 395 27.75 15.65 -18.85
CA MET A 395 27.86 16.07 -20.25
C MET A 395 27.65 17.59 -20.33
N PRO A 396 28.33 18.31 -21.26
CA PRO A 396 28.02 19.71 -21.53
C PRO A 396 26.54 19.90 -21.83
N GLU A 397 25.92 20.93 -21.24
CA GLU A 397 24.48 21.14 -21.34
C GLU A 397 24.00 21.30 -22.79
N GLU A 398 24.76 22.03 -23.61
CA GLU A 398 24.42 22.21 -25.03
C GLU A 398 24.38 20.87 -25.79
N GLU A 399 25.34 19.98 -25.52
CA GLU A 399 25.40 18.64 -26.12
C GLU A 399 24.23 17.77 -25.63
N LEU A 400 23.95 17.80 -24.33
CA LEU A 400 22.83 17.07 -23.72
C LEU A 400 21.49 17.46 -24.35
N LEU A 401 21.22 18.76 -24.46
CA LEU A 401 19.96 19.25 -25.02
C LEU A 401 19.88 18.99 -26.53
N LEU A 402 21.00 19.03 -27.25
CA LEU A 402 21.04 18.72 -28.67
C LEU A 402 20.73 17.23 -28.93
N GLU A 403 21.36 16.33 -28.19
CA GLU A 403 21.07 14.89 -28.28
C GLU A 403 19.65 14.55 -27.81
N ALA A 404 19.13 15.23 -26.78
CA ALA A 404 17.74 15.08 -26.36
C ALA A 404 16.74 15.49 -27.44
N ASN A 405 17.01 16.57 -28.17
CA ASN A 405 16.18 16.99 -29.31
C ASN A 405 16.27 16.00 -30.48
N LYS A 406 17.40 15.32 -30.69
CA LYS A 406 17.48 14.24 -31.70
C LYS A 406 16.70 13.01 -31.26
N TRP A 407 16.76 12.69 -29.97
CA TRP A 407 16.09 11.54 -29.39
C TRP A 407 14.56 11.66 -29.51
N GLU A 408 13.99 12.82 -29.17
CA GLU A 408 12.54 13.02 -29.15
C GLU A 408 11.88 12.88 -30.53
N LEU A 409 12.56 13.33 -31.59
CA LEU A 409 12.12 13.16 -32.98
C LEU A 409 11.93 11.69 -33.38
N SER A 410 12.71 10.79 -32.79
CA SER A 410 12.68 9.35 -33.08
C SER A 410 11.81 8.55 -32.11
N HIS A 411 11.41 9.11 -30.97
CA HIS A 411 10.82 8.37 -29.83
C HIS A 411 9.49 8.93 -29.32
N GLY A 412 8.72 9.59 -30.20
CA GLY A 412 7.33 9.94 -29.89
C GLY A 412 7.13 11.32 -29.25
N GLY A 413 8.06 12.26 -29.47
CA GLY A 413 7.88 13.68 -29.19
C GLY A 413 8.19 14.10 -27.75
N LEU A 414 7.87 15.36 -27.45
CA LEU A 414 8.15 16.01 -26.18
C LEU A 414 7.24 15.44 -25.06
N SER A 415 7.82 14.62 -24.19
CA SER A 415 7.15 14.11 -22.99
C SER A 415 8.14 13.81 -21.86
N GLY A 416 7.66 13.77 -20.62
CA GLY A 416 8.50 13.36 -19.48
C GLY A 416 9.01 11.92 -19.62
N ARG A 417 8.20 11.01 -20.18
CA ARG A 417 8.61 9.64 -20.50
C ARG A 417 9.76 9.62 -21.50
N THR A 418 9.67 10.40 -22.58
CA THR A 418 10.73 10.51 -23.60
C THR A 418 12.03 11.00 -22.99
N ALA A 419 11.96 12.02 -22.12
CA ALA A 419 13.12 12.55 -21.42
C ALA A 419 13.74 11.51 -20.47
N GLN A 420 12.93 10.77 -19.72
CA GLN A 420 13.43 9.70 -18.84
C GLN A 420 14.12 8.60 -19.65
N GLN A 421 13.51 8.12 -20.73
CA GLN A 421 14.09 7.10 -21.61
C GLN A 421 15.42 7.55 -22.22
N PHE A 422 15.55 8.83 -22.58
CA PHE A 422 16.80 9.41 -23.04
C PHE A 422 17.89 9.38 -21.97
N VAL A 423 17.57 9.78 -20.73
CA VAL A 423 18.52 9.75 -19.61
C VAL A 423 18.91 8.32 -19.24
N ASP A 424 17.97 7.38 -19.27
CA ASP A 424 18.22 5.96 -19.04
C ASP A 424 19.16 5.39 -20.12
N TYR A 425 18.93 5.76 -21.40
CA TYR A 425 19.81 5.42 -22.52
C TYR A 425 21.23 5.92 -22.30
N LEU A 426 21.41 7.21 -21.94
CA LEU A 426 22.73 7.77 -21.64
C LEU A 426 23.40 7.08 -20.46
N SER A 427 22.64 6.74 -19.41
CA SER A 427 23.14 6.04 -18.23
C SER A 427 23.72 4.66 -18.58
N GLY A 428 23.17 3.99 -19.59
CA GLY A 428 23.70 2.73 -20.12
C GLY A 428 25.15 2.82 -20.63
N PHE A 429 25.58 3.98 -21.14
CA PHE A 429 26.95 4.18 -21.66
C PHE A 429 27.95 4.63 -20.60
N VAL A 430 27.50 5.14 -19.46
CA VAL A 430 28.38 5.56 -18.36
C VAL A 430 29.07 4.34 -17.72
N GLY A 431 28.45 3.16 -17.77
CA GLY A 431 29.04 1.89 -17.31
C GLY A 431 30.16 1.33 -18.19
N GLU A 432 30.23 1.69 -19.48
CA GLU A 432 31.26 1.17 -20.39
C GLU A 432 32.61 1.90 -20.30
N LYS A 433 32.68 3.05 -19.63
CA LYS A 433 33.93 3.84 -19.49
C LYS A 433 34.79 3.49 -18.27
N VAL A 434 34.40 2.52 -17.44
CA VAL A 434 35.22 2.01 -16.30
C VAL A 434 35.89 0.66 -16.62
N GLY A 435 35.76 0.17 -17.86
CA GLY A 435 36.36 -1.09 -18.31
C GLY A 435 37.10 -0.97 -19.63
N ARG A 436 38.15 -0.16 -19.70
CA ARG A 436 39.24 -0.32 -20.68
C ARG A 436 40.58 0.02 -20.06
#